data_AF-A0ABD3T1Y4-F1
#
_entry.id   AF-A0ABD3T1Y4-F1
#
_cell.length_a   1.000
_cell.length_b   1.000
_cell.length_c   1.000
_cell.angle_alpha   90.00
_cell.angle_beta   90.00
_cell.angle_gamma   90.00
#
_symmetry.space_group_name_H-M   'P 1'
#
loop_
_entity.id
_entity.type
_entity.pdbx_description
1 polymer ?
#
loop_
_entity_poly.entity_id
_entity_poly.type
_entity_poly.pdbx_seq_one_letter_code
_entity_poly.pdbx_strand_id
1 'polypeptide(L)'
;MYLHGIETKYNRIECNHDGDEHPNATISVFKTKVRIIGETRYTPMMREKHSAMHWFVLNNCPEIEVYLKEHEDKLKQENFIGWETRQKKEFASWFQDRIQGLRQIGSSEGSDELFALASCPDFHMTSCSGA
;
A
#
# COMPACT_ATOMS: atom_id res chain seq x y z
N MET A 1 22.18 37.16 31.69
CA MET A 1 22.02 36.86 30.25
C MET A 1 21.83 35.37 30.11
N TYR A 2 20.61 34.89 29.89
CA TYR A 2 20.35 33.49 29.59
C TYR A 2 20.50 33.31 28.08
N LEU A 3 21.38 32.41 27.66
CA LEU A 3 21.62 32.09 26.25
C LEU A 3 20.30 31.63 25.60
N HIS A 4 19.63 32.55 24.91
CA HIS A 4 18.52 32.25 24.01
C HIS A 4 19.11 31.88 22.65
N GLY A 5 18.68 30.75 22.09
CA GLY A 5 19.08 30.31 20.76
C GLY A 5 20.11 29.19 20.70
N ILE A 6 20.48 28.55 21.81
CA ILE A 6 21.28 27.32 21.74
C ILE A 6 20.36 26.11 21.50
N GLU A 7 20.63 25.35 20.44
CA GLU A 7 20.01 24.04 20.24
C GLU A 7 20.42 23.13 21.40
N THR A 8 19.45 22.70 22.20
CA THR A 8 19.66 21.70 23.25
C THR A 8 19.18 20.34 22.78
N LYS A 9 19.59 19.25 23.45
CA LYS A 9 19.03 17.92 23.21
C LYS A 9 17.50 17.85 23.30
N TYR A 10 16.86 18.83 23.94
CA TYR A 10 15.42 18.94 24.11
C TYR A 10 14.73 19.77 23.00
N ASN A 11 15.48 20.57 22.22
CA ASN A 11 14.96 21.35 21.10
C ASN A 11 15.33 20.76 19.73
N ARG A 12 16.09 19.66 19.70
CA ARG A 12 16.44 18.97 18.46
C ARG A 12 15.22 18.20 17.96
N ILE A 13 14.91 18.35 16.67
CA ILE A 13 13.99 17.44 15.98
C ILE A 13 14.54 16.02 16.16
N GLU A 14 13.68 15.07 16.51
CA GLU A 14 14.11 13.69 16.75
C GLU A 14 14.87 13.12 15.54
N CYS A 15 15.94 12.37 15.76
CA CYS A 15 16.70 11.73 14.67
C CYS A 15 15.86 10.77 13.82
N ASN A 16 14.68 10.36 14.31
CA ASN A 16 13.72 9.49 13.64
C ASN A 16 12.54 10.27 13.01
N HIS A 17 12.71 11.55 12.72
CA HIS A 17 11.70 12.32 12.02
C HIS A 17 11.67 11.94 10.53
N ASP A 18 10.69 11.15 10.12
CA ASP A 18 10.48 10.69 8.74
C ASP A 18 10.02 11.81 7.77
N GLY A 19 9.84 13.04 8.29
CA GLY A 19 9.33 14.18 7.54
C GLY A 19 7.81 14.28 7.57
N ASP A 20 7.28 15.37 7.05
CA ASP A 20 5.82 15.55 6.91
C ASP A 20 5.25 14.54 5.90
N GLU A 21 3.97 14.18 6.05
CA GLU A 21 3.24 13.33 5.10
C GLU A 21 3.38 13.85 3.65
N HIS A 22 3.24 12.96 2.67
CA HIS A 22 3.21 13.36 1.27
C HIS A 22 1.95 14.19 1.00
N PRO A 23 2.04 15.52 0.77
CA PRO A 23 0.90 16.43 0.85
C PRO A 23 -0.13 16.20 -0.26
N ASN A 24 0.28 15.55 -1.35
CA ASN A 24 -0.56 15.29 -2.51
C ASN A 24 -1.12 13.86 -2.54
N ALA A 25 -0.75 13.01 -1.57
CA ALA A 25 -1.22 11.62 -1.55
C ALA A 25 -2.66 11.54 -1.02
N THR A 26 -3.56 10.93 -1.79
CA THR A 26 -4.96 10.74 -1.37
C THR A 26 -5.17 9.43 -0.63
N ILE A 27 -4.51 8.35 -1.05
CA ILE A 27 -4.55 7.04 -0.40
C ILE A 27 -3.58 6.98 0.78
N SER A 28 -4.06 6.47 1.91
CA SER A 28 -3.34 6.38 3.17
C SER A 28 -1.97 5.69 3.07
N VAL A 29 -1.84 4.63 2.26
CA VAL A 29 -0.57 3.92 2.04
C VAL A 29 0.51 4.80 1.37
N PHE A 30 0.12 5.85 0.64
CA PHE A 30 1.04 6.77 -0.04
C PHE A 30 1.32 8.05 0.77
N LYS A 31 0.59 8.30 1.86
CA LYS A 31 0.82 9.48 2.73
C LYS A 31 2.08 9.32 3.57
N THR A 32 2.37 8.10 4.01
CA THR A 32 3.51 7.81 4.88
C THR A 32 4.82 7.86 4.11
N LYS A 33 5.74 8.72 4.54
CA LYS A 33 7.15 8.65 4.13
C LYS A 33 7.83 7.60 4.99
N VAL A 34 8.41 6.58 4.37
CA VAL A 34 9.17 5.53 5.06
C VAL A 34 10.64 5.74 4.77
N ARG A 35 11.45 5.91 5.82
CA ARG A 35 12.90 5.82 5.72
C ARG A 35 13.35 4.39 5.99
N ILE A 36 13.88 3.75 4.96
CA ILE A 36 14.51 2.45 5.12
C ILE A 36 15.85 2.64 5.84
N ILE A 37 16.06 1.92 6.94
CA ILE A 37 17.32 1.86 7.68
C ILE A 37 17.98 0.51 7.41
N GLY A 38 19.25 0.51 7.02
CA GLY A 38 20.04 -0.70 6.76
C GLY A 38 20.49 -0.84 5.31
N GLU A 39 21.23 -1.91 5.03
CA GLU A 39 21.69 -2.21 3.66
C GLU A 39 20.52 -2.74 2.83
N THR A 40 20.26 -2.09 1.70
CA THR A 40 19.28 -2.55 0.72
C THR A 40 19.87 -3.68 -0.11
N ARG A 41 19.27 -4.87 -0.06
CA ARG A 41 19.66 -6.02 -0.87
C ARG A 41 18.53 -6.41 -1.82
N TYR A 42 18.90 -6.61 -3.08
CA TYR A 42 17.98 -7.13 -4.09
C TYR A 42 17.98 -8.65 -3.98
N THR A 43 16.96 -9.19 -3.32
CA THR A 43 16.77 -10.63 -3.17
C THR A 43 15.44 -11.02 -3.81
N PRO A 44 15.41 -11.98 -4.74
CA PRO A 44 14.16 -12.48 -5.29
C PRO A 44 13.25 -12.95 -4.15
N MET A 45 12.05 -12.39 -4.05
CA MET A 45 11.07 -12.84 -3.09
C MET A 45 10.22 -13.97 -3.68
N MET A 46 9.92 -14.99 -2.87
CA MET A 46 9.03 -16.08 -3.27
C MET A 46 7.64 -15.52 -3.64
N ARG A 47 7.05 -16.02 -4.73
CA ARG A 47 5.77 -15.52 -5.27
C ARG A 47 4.64 -15.56 -4.24
N GLU A 48 4.61 -16.58 -3.39
CA GLU A 48 3.59 -16.75 -2.35
C GLU A 48 3.72 -15.68 -1.27
N LYS A 49 4.95 -15.34 -0.86
CA LYS A 49 5.19 -14.25 0.11
C LYS A 49 4.80 -12.90 -0.48
N HIS A 50 5.11 -12.69 -1.74
CA HIS A 50 4.73 -11.48 -2.48
C HIS A 50 3.21 -11.32 -2.56
N SER A 51 2.50 -12.37 -2.96
CA SER A 51 1.03 -12.39 -2.98
C SER A 51 0.42 -12.13 -1.60
N ALA A 52 0.99 -12.72 -0.55
CA ALA A 52 0.55 -12.50 0.82
C ALA A 52 0.76 -11.04 1.29
N MET A 53 1.90 -10.43 0.95
CA MET A 53 2.17 -9.02 1.25
C MET A 53 1.24 -8.08 0.48
N HIS A 54 1.03 -8.34 -0.80
CA HIS A 54 0.14 -7.54 -1.62
C HIS A 54 -1.30 -7.59 -1.07
N TRP A 55 -1.80 -8.79 -0.75
CA TRP A 55 -3.09 -8.95 -0.09
C TRP A 55 -3.15 -8.20 1.25
N PHE A 56 -2.09 -8.26 2.06
CA PHE A 56 -2.04 -7.56 3.33
C PHE A 56 -2.20 -6.05 3.17
N VAL A 57 -1.51 -5.45 2.20
CA VAL A 57 -1.65 -4.01 1.91
C VAL A 57 -3.09 -3.70 1.50
N LEU A 58 -3.63 -4.41 0.51
CA LEU A 58 -5.00 -4.17 0.01
C LEU A 58 -6.07 -4.34 1.10
N ASN A 59 -5.94 -5.37 1.94
CA ASN A 59 -6.92 -5.67 2.99
C ASN A 59 -6.91 -4.66 4.15
N ASN A 60 -5.82 -3.91 4.33
CA ASN A 60 -5.68 -2.93 5.41
C ASN A 60 -5.81 -1.47 4.95
N CYS A 61 -6.08 -1.22 3.66
CA CYS A 61 -6.29 0.12 3.14
C CYS A 61 -7.79 0.48 3.21
N PRO A 62 -8.19 1.51 3.99
CA PRO A 62 -9.59 1.92 4.12
C PRO A 62 -10.24 2.29 2.77
N GLU A 63 -9.48 2.90 1.87
CA GLU A 63 -9.94 3.30 0.55
C GLU A 63 -10.31 2.10 -0.34
N ILE A 64 -9.87 0.89 0.03
CA ILE A 64 -10.07 -0.36 -0.70
C ILE A 64 -11.25 -1.17 -0.17
N GLU A 65 -11.79 -0.81 1.00
CA GLU A 65 -12.91 -1.52 1.65
C GLU A 65 -14.15 -1.59 0.74
N VAL A 66 -14.42 -0.54 -0.03
CA VAL A 66 -15.54 -0.49 -1.00
C VAL A 66 -15.39 -1.56 -2.07
N TYR A 67 -14.18 -1.72 -2.60
CA TYR A 67 -13.88 -2.71 -3.63
C TYR A 67 -13.87 -4.14 -3.06
N LEU A 68 -13.42 -4.32 -1.82
CA LEU A 68 -13.50 -5.61 -1.13
C LEU A 68 -14.95 -6.10 -1.03
N LYS A 69 -15.88 -5.21 -0.64
CA LYS A 69 -17.31 -5.52 -0.58
C LYS A 69 -17.90 -5.81 -1.96
N GLU A 70 -17.56 -5.02 -2.98
CA GLU A 70 -18.00 -5.26 -4.36
C GLU A 70 -17.58 -6.66 -4.85
N HIS A 71 -16.34 -7.08 -4.57
CA HIS A 71 -15.85 -8.41 -4.95
C HIS A 71 -16.48 -9.53 -4.10
N GLU A 72 -16.71 -9.29 -2.81
CA GLU A 72 -17.41 -10.22 -1.92
C GLU A 72 -18.82 -10.53 -2.45
N ASP A 73 -19.59 -9.50 -2.79
CA ASP A 73 -20.96 -9.66 -3.30
C ASP A 73 -20.96 -10.46 -4.61
N LYS A 74 -20.02 -10.16 -5.51
CA LYS A 74 -19.83 -10.91 -6.75
C LYS A 74 -19.53 -12.40 -6.49
N LEU A 75 -18.59 -12.69 -5.59
CA LEU A 75 -18.22 -14.07 -5.27
C LEU A 75 -19.36 -14.84 -4.61
N LYS A 76 -20.13 -14.19 -3.72
CA LYS A 76 -21.29 -14.78 -3.06
C LYS A 76 -22.41 -15.08 -4.04
N GLN A 77 -22.61 -14.21 -5.03
CA GLN A 77 -23.59 -14.43 -6.10
C GLN A 77 -23.21 -15.63 -6.98
N GLU A 78 -21.92 -15.79 -7.28
CA GLU A 78 -21.43 -16.93 -8.07
C GLU A 78 -21.48 -18.25 -7.29
N ASN A 79 -20.99 -18.26 -6.06
CA ASN A 79 -21.07 -19.39 -5.15
C ASN A 79 -20.82 -18.93 -3.70
N PHE A 80 -21.77 -19.18 -2.82
CA PHE A 80 -21.65 -18.78 -1.41
C PHE A 80 -20.55 -19.55 -0.65
N ILE A 81 -20.16 -20.76 -1.07
CA ILE A 81 -19.20 -21.57 -0.31
C ILE A 81 -17.76 -21.17 -0.69
N GLY A 82 -16.92 -20.93 0.31
CA GLY A 82 -15.49 -20.67 0.11
C GLY A 82 -15.18 -19.34 -0.59
N TRP A 83 -16.08 -18.36 -0.49
CA TRP A 83 -15.89 -17.03 -1.09
C TRP A 83 -14.69 -16.30 -0.47
N GLU A 84 -14.48 -16.40 0.85
CA GLU A 84 -13.35 -15.74 1.56
C GLU A 84 -11.99 -16.19 1.01
N THR A 85 -11.82 -17.51 0.84
CA THR A 85 -10.59 -18.10 0.30
C THR A 85 -10.34 -17.68 -1.15
N ARG A 86 -11.41 -17.55 -1.95
CA ARG A 86 -11.32 -17.05 -3.33
C ARG A 86 -11.01 -15.56 -3.36
N GLN A 87 -11.67 -14.76 -2.54
CA GLN A 87 -11.41 -13.33 -2.43
C GLN A 87 -9.94 -13.07 -2.14
N LYS A 88 -9.36 -13.74 -1.13
CA LYS A 88 -7.94 -13.60 -0.80
C LYS A 88 -6.98 -13.95 -1.96
N LYS A 89 -7.37 -14.85 -2.86
CA LYS A 89 -6.55 -15.29 -4.00
C LYS A 89 -6.76 -14.43 -5.25
N GLU A 90 -7.99 -14.01 -5.50
CA GLU A 90 -8.42 -13.44 -6.79
C GLU A 90 -8.60 -11.93 -6.73
N PHE A 91 -8.71 -11.34 -5.54
CA PHE A 91 -9.00 -9.92 -5.36
C PHE A 91 -7.96 -9.02 -6.02
N ALA A 92 -6.66 -9.32 -5.89
CA ALA A 92 -5.61 -8.46 -6.47
C ALA A 92 -5.74 -8.34 -8.00
N SER A 93 -5.93 -9.46 -8.69
CA SER A 93 -6.16 -9.47 -10.14
C SER A 93 -7.48 -8.80 -10.51
N TRP A 94 -8.56 -9.11 -9.79
CA TRP A 94 -9.87 -8.51 -10.05
C TRP A 94 -9.86 -6.99 -9.84
N PHE A 95 -9.18 -6.52 -8.79
CA PHE A 95 -9.06 -5.11 -8.47
C PHE A 95 -8.30 -4.36 -9.55
N GLN A 96 -7.20 -4.94 -10.06
CA GLN A 96 -6.47 -4.39 -11.20
C GLN A 96 -7.36 -4.23 -12.44
N ASP A 97 -8.11 -5.27 -12.81
CA ASP A 97 -9.02 -5.22 -13.95
C ASP A 97 -10.14 -4.18 -13.75
N ARG A 98 -10.66 -4.09 -12.51
CA ARG A 98 -11.71 -3.13 -12.14
C ARG A 98 -11.22 -1.69 -12.31
N ILE A 99 -10.05 -1.35 -11.78
CA ILE A 99 -9.47 -0.01 -11.90
C ILE A 99 -9.08 0.29 -13.35
N GLN A 100 -8.57 -0.69 -14.09
CA GLN A 100 -8.28 -0.52 -15.51
C GLN A 100 -9.55 -0.21 -16.31
N GLY A 101 -10.66 -0.89 -16.03
CA GLY A 101 -11.96 -0.61 -16.61
C GLY A 101 -12.44 0.82 -16.31
N LEU A 102 -12.32 1.27 -15.05
CA LEU A 102 -12.68 2.64 -14.64
C LEU A 102 -11.87 3.71 -15.40
N ARG A 103 -10.58 3.44 -15.66
CA ARG A 103 -9.72 4.33 -16.45
C ARG A 103 -10.14 4.41 -17.92
N GLN A 104 -10.50 3.28 -18.52
CA GLN A 104 -10.92 3.25 -19.92
C GLN A 104 -12.20 4.05 -20.16
N ILE A 105 -13.11 4.08 -19.20
CA ILE A 105 -14.35 4.88 -19.27
C ILE A 105 -14.16 6.34 -18.82
N GLY A 106 -12.96 6.73 -18.40
CA GLY A 106 -12.67 8.08 -17.91
C GLY A 106 -13.34 8.42 -16.58
N SER A 107 -13.64 7.42 -15.74
CA SER A 107 -14.22 7.65 -14.42
C SER A 107 -13.22 8.35 -13.50
N SER A 108 -13.71 9.27 -12.67
CA SER A 108 -12.92 9.91 -11.61
C SER A 108 -12.43 8.92 -10.55
N GLU A 109 -13.04 7.75 -10.46
CA GLU A 109 -12.62 6.65 -9.57
C GLU A 109 -11.38 5.92 -10.09
N GLY A 110 -11.03 6.06 -11.37
CA GLY A 110 -9.84 5.46 -11.99
C GLY A 110 -8.55 6.23 -11.71
N SER A 111 -8.33 6.67 -10.46
CA SER A 111 -7.21 7.55 -10.12
C SER A 111 -5.84 6.90 -10.36
N ASP A 112 -4.82 7.72 -10.57
CA ASP A 112 -3.44 7.26 -10.75
C ASP A 112 -2.93 6.51 -9.53
N GLU A 113 -3.35 6.93 -8.33
CA GLU A 113 -2.99 6.26 -7.08
C GLU A 113 -3.65 4.89 -6.95
N LEU A 114 -4.95 4.77 -7.25
CA LEU A 114 -5.64 3.47 -7.20
C LEU A 114 -5.04 2.50 -8.23
N PHE A 115 -4.68 3.03 -9.41
CA PHE A 115 -4.01 2.22 -10.41
C PHE A 115 -2.61 1.81 -10.00
N ALA A 116 -1.83 2.70 -9.37
CA ALA A 116 -0.51 2.39 -8.83
C ALA A 116 -0.58 1.36 -7.70
N LEU A 117 -1.61 1.43 -6.85
CA LEU A 117 -1.84 0.46 -5.78
C LEU A 117 -2.24 -0.92 -6.33
N ALA A 118 -3.10 -0.95 -7.35
CA ALA A 118 -3.49 -2.17 -8.03
C ALA A 118 -2.34 -2.80 -8.84
N SER A 119 -1.50 -1.94 -9.43
CA SER A 119 -0.30 -2.34 -10.18
C SER A 119 0.77 -2.76 -9.18
N CYS A 120 0.76 -4.03 -8.80
CA CYS A 120 1.74 -4.55 -7.85
C CYS A 120 3.18 -4.18 -8.24
N PRO A 121 4.05 -3.76 -7.28
CA PRO A 121 5.46 -3.55 -7.56
C PRO A 121 6.14 -4.83 -8.07
N ASP A 122 7.14 -4.64 -8.92
CA ASP A 122 7.97 -5.67 -9.56
C ASP A 122 8.48 -6.71 -8.53
N PHE A 123 8.63 -7.96 -8.96
CA PHE A 123 9.11 -9.07 -8.12
C PHE A 123 10.51 -8.84 -7.55
N HIS A 124 11.26 -7.88 -8.09
CA HIS A 124 12.50 -7.36 -7.54
C HIS A 124 12.26 -6.41 -6.36
N MET A 125 11.64 -6.93 -5.29
CA MET A 125 11.45 -6.17 -4.05
C MET A 125 12.77 -6.07 -3.28
N THR A 126 13.09 -4.86 -2.81
CA THR A 126 14.25 -4.59 -1.97
C THR A 126 14.03 -5.11 -0.55
N SER A 127 14.82 -6.08 -0.11
CA SER A 127 14.86 -6.47 1.30
C SER A 127 15.87 -5.61 2.04
N CYS A 128 15.58 -5.27 3.29
CA CYS A 128 16.42 -4.42 4.11
C CYS A 128 16.75 -5.18 5.38
N SER A 129 18.04 -5.44 5.59
CA SER A 129 18.49 -6.10 6.82
C SER A 129 18.84 -5.03 7.85
N GLY A 130 18.22 -5.11 9.03
CA GLY A 130 18.68 -4.37 10.20
C GLY A 130 20.07 -4.85 10.60
N ALA A 131 20.98 -3.91 10.86
CA ALA A 131 22.31 -4.20 11.43
C ALA A 131 22.20 -4.52 12.92
#